data_AF-A0A8C0EMY1-F1
#
_entry.id   AF-A0A8C0EMY1-F1
#
_cell.length_a   1.000
_cell.length_b   1.000
_cell.length_c   1.000
_cell.angle_alpha   90.00
_cell.angle_beta   90.00
_cell.angle_gamma   90.00
#
_symmetry.space_group_name_H-M   'P 1'
#
loop_
_entity.id
_entity.type
_entity.pdbx_description
1 polymer ?
#
loop_
_entity_poly.entity_id
_entity_poly.type
_entity_poly.pdbx_seq_one_letter_code
_entity_poly.pdbx_strand_id
1 'polypeptide(L)'
;MLLAASKVFDKFKPVIGVNTDPERSEGHLCLPVRYTHSFPEALQKLYRGEFRWQWRQRIRLYLEGTGINPTPVDLHEQQLSQEQHSRAHINERFQDQRSDISGPHLLPVRALNEVFIGESLSSRSYNINKVAHQAVEEILKIAKKHGSLNMPLNAELVQKVTNDFNESLLYSPEEPKMFFSIREPIVNRVFSSSRQRGFSSKVCVRSRCWDACMVVDGGTSFEFNDGAIASIMIDTEDALCTVLLEE
;
A
#
# COMPACT_ATOMS: atom_id res chain seq x y z
N MET A 1 -8.01 -3.95 -11.68
CA MET A 1 -6.64 -4.48 -11.51
C MET A 1 -6.42 -5.13 -10.14
N LEU A 2 -6.57 -4.40 -9.02
CA LEU A 2 -6.34 -4.95 -7.67
C LEU A 2 -7.17 -6.23 -7.37
N LEU A 3 -8.47 -6.21 -7.67
CA LEU A 3 -9.34 -7.39 -7.53
C LEU A 3 -8.88 -8.59 -8.39
N ALA A 4 -8.37 -8.34 -9.60
CA ALA A 4 -7.85 -9.42 -10.45
C ALA A 4 -6.55 -9.99 -9.85
N ALA A 5 -5.66 -9.11 -9.39
CA ALA A 5 -4.39 -9.49 -8.75
C ALA A 5 -4.59 -10.30 -7.46
N SER A 6 -5.65 -10.01 -6.68
CA SER A 6 -5.94 -10.75 -5.45
C SER A 6 -6.40 -12.19 -5.69
N LYS A 7 -6.82 -12.54 -6.92
CA LYS A 7 -7.26 -13.88 -7.31
C LYS A 7 -6.21 -14.67 -8.09
N VAL A 8 -5.04 -14.09 -8.38
CA VAL A 8 -3.97 -14.73 -9.14
C VAL A 8 -2.80 -15.06 -8.23
N PHE A 9 -2.61 -16.34 -7.90
CA PHE A 9 -1.50 -16.82 -7.07
C PHE A 9 -0.35 -17.40 -7.89
N ASP A 10 -0.64 -17.88 -9.10
CA ASP A 10 0.38 -18.40 -10.01
C ASP A 10 1.19 -17.24 -10.62
N LYS A 11 2.49 -17.20 -10.31
CA LYS A 11 3.42 -16.18 -10.82
C LYS A 11 3.59 -16.22 -12.35
N PHE A 12 3.21 -17.31 -13.00
CA PHE A 12 3.29 -17.45 -14.45
C PHE A 12 1.98 -17.09 -15.17
N LYS A 13 0.90 -16.82 -14.42
CA LYS A 13 -0.36 -16.36 -14.99
C LYS A 13 -0.33 -14.82 -15.14
N PRO A 14 -0.22 -14.28 -16.36
CA PRO A 14 -0.10 -12.85 -16.54
C PRO A 14 -1.43 -12.12 -16.27
N VAL A 15 -1.33 -10.90 -15.77
CA VAL A 15 -2.47 -9.99 -15.61
C VAL A 15 -2.20 -8.70 -16.39
N ILE A 16 -3.15 -8.33 -17.26
CA ILE A 16 -3.11 -7.11 -18.05
C ILE A 16 -4.27 -6.22 -17.59
N GLY A 17 -3.94 -5.02 -17.09
CA GLY A 17 -4.94 -4.02 -16.73
C GLY A 17 -5.17 -3.06 -17.89
N VAL A 18 -6.42 -2.84 -18.27
CA VAL A 18 -6.82 -1.77 -19.21
C VAL A 18 -7.60 -0.74 -18.41
N ASN A 19 -7.18 0.53 -18.48
CA ASN A 19 -7.94 1.60 -17.85
C ASN A 19 -9.13 1.95 -18.74
N THR A 20 -10.36 1.85 -18.23
CA THR A 20 -11.58 2.13 -19.00
C THR A 20 -12.09 3.56 -18.81
N ASP A 21 -11.52 4.32 -17.87
CA ASP A 21 -11.92 5.69 -17.57
C ASP A 21 -10.66 6.56 -17.38
N PRO A 22 -9.98 6.91 -18.48
CA PRO A 22 -8.71 7.66 -18.44
C PRO A 22 -8.93 9.13 -18.05
N GLU A 23 -10.13 9.66 -18.23
CA GLU A 23 -10.49 11.04 -17.88
C GLU A 23 -10.60 11.22 -16.36
N ARG A 24 -11.00 10.17 -15.64
CA ARG A 24 -11.17 10.21 -14.17
C ARG A 24 -10.06 9.53 -13.39
N SER A 25 -9.20 8.77 -14.06
CA SER A 25 -8.14 8.03 -13.38
C SER A 25 -6.91 7.83 -14.26
N GLU A 26 -5.73 8.03 -13.66
CA GLU A 26 -4.45 7.77 -14.31
C GLU A 26 -4.25 6.28 -14.64
N GLY A 27 -4.73 5.38 -13.76
CA GLY A 27 -4.61 3.95 -13.97
C GLY A 27 -3.17 3.42 -13.90
N HIS A 28 -2.36 3.84 -12.92
CA HIS A 28 -0.94 3.46 -12.76
C HIS A 28 -0.61 1.94 -12.74
N LEU A 29 -1.61 1.08 -12.60
CA LEU A 29 -1.47 -0.39 -12.65
C LEU A 29 -1.91 -1.00 -13.99
N CYS A 30 -2.38 -0.18 -14.92
CA CYS A 30 -2.87 -0.55 -16.24
C CYS A 30 -1.82 -0.21 -17.31
N LEU A 31 -2.10 -0.61 -18.54
CA LEU A 31 -1.34 -0.18 -19.72
C LEU A 31 -1.33 1.37 -19.82
N PRO A 32 -0.28 1.97 -20.43
CA PRO A 32 -0.21 3.41 -20.65
C PRO A 32 -1.50 3.99 -21.23
N VAL A 33 -1.90 5.18 -20.76
CA VAL A 33 -3.20 5.79 -21.07
C VAL A 33 -3.48 5.92 -22.57
N ARG A 34 -2.45 6.13 -23.40
CA ARG A 34 -2.55 6.12 -24.86
C ARG A 34 -3.20 4.85 -25.42
N TYR A 35 -2.98 3.70 -24.78
CA TYR A 35 -3.54 2.41 -25.19
C TYR A 35 -4.99 2.20 -24.76
N THR A 36 -5.51 3.02 -23.85
CA THR A 36 -6.96 3.10 -23.63
C THR A 36 -7.66 3.70 -24.85
N HIS A 37 -7.11 4.77 -25.42
CA HIS A 37 -7.67 5.42 -26.61
C HIS A 37 -7.33 4.68 -27.92
N SER A 38 -6.23 3.92 -27.94
CA SER A 38 -5.76 3.13 -29.09
C SER A 38 -5.57 1.65 -28.73
N PHE A 39 -6.63 1.01 -28.22
CA PHE A 39 -6.55 -0.39 -27.81
C PHE A 39 -6.18 -1.38 -28.95
N PRO A 40 -6.60 -1.18 -30.21
CA PRO A 40 -6.15 -2.03 -31.31
C PRO A 40 -4.62 -2.05 -31.49
N GLU A 41 -3.95 -0.92 -31.25
CA GLU A 41 -2.48 -0.85 -31.29
C GLU A 41 -1.87 -1.68 -30.15
N ALA A 42 -2.41 -1.57 -28.94
CA ALA A 42 -1.99 -2.37 -27.79
C ALA A 42 -2.10 -3.87 -28.10
N LEU A 43 -3.23 -4.30 -28.68
CA LEU A 43 -3.44 -5.68 -29.08
C LEU A 43 -2.41 -6.13 -30.13
N GLN A 44 -2.12 -5.32 -31.14
CA GLN A 44 -1.11 -5.66 -32.15
C GLN A 44 0.27 -5.84 -31.52
N LYS A 45 0.69 -4.94 -30.62
CA LYS A 45 1.96 -5.08 -29.89
C LYS A 45 1.98 -6.37 -29.07
N LEU A 46 0.90 -6.67 -28.34
CA LEU A 46 0.76 -7.91 -27.57
C LEU A 46 0.85 -9.16 -28.46
N TYR A 47 0.17 -9.19 -29.61
CA TYR A 47 0.22 -10.31 -30.56
C TYR A 47 1.60 -10.52 -31.16
N ARG A 48 2.35 -9.44 -31.41
CA ARG A 48 3.70 -9.48 -31.99
C ARG A 48 4.79 -9.77 -30.96
N GLY A 49 4.46 -9.79 -29.66
CA GLY A 49 5.46 -9.90 -28.60
C GLY A 49 6.26 -8.61 -28.37
N GLU A 50 5.76 -7.46 -28.82
CA GLU A 50 6.39 -6.13 -28.67
C GLU A 50 6.10 -5.55 -27.28
N PHE A 51 6.53 -6.25 -26.24
CA PHE A 51 6.34 -5.87 -24.85
C PHE A 51 7.43 -6.47 -23.97
N ARG A 52 7.53 -5.96 -22.73
CA ARG A 52 8.35 -6.62 -21.69
C ARG A 52 7.47 -7.19 -20.58
N TRP A 53 7.90 -8.31 -20.05
CA TRP A 53 7.36 -8.81 -18.79
C TRP A 53 7.83 -7.93 -17.64
N GLN A 54 6.95 -7.75 -16.64
CA GLN A 54 7.23 -7.00 -15.43
C GLN A 54 6.72 -7.80 -14.23
N TRP A 55 7.62 -8.12 -13.30
CA TRP A 55 7.31 -8.88 -12.08
C TRP A 55 7.10 -7.93 -10.91
N ARG A 56 5.85 -7.54 -10.71
CA ARG A 56 5.47 -6.62 -9.64
C ARG A 56 5.49 -7.35 -8.31
N GLN A 57 6.32 -6.91 -7.39
CA GLN A 57 6.41 -7.49 -6.06
C GLN A 57 5.08 -7.30 -5.32
N ARG A 58 4.70 -8.33 -4.56
CA ARG A 58 3.52 -8.31 -3.70
C ARG A 58 3.92 -8.49 -2.24
N ILE A 59 3.09 -7.97 -1.36
CA ILE A 59 3.29 -8.05 0.08
C ILE A 59 2.61 -9.31 0.60
N ARG A 60 3.41 -10.20 1.19
CA ARG A 60 2.98 -11.38 1.93
C ARG A 60 2.74 -11.03 3.39
N LEU A 61 1.69 -11.61 3.95
CA LEU A 61 1.24 -11.36 5.32
C LEU A 61 1.11 -12.66 6.09
N TYR A 62 1.70 -12.67 7.29
CA TYR A 62 1.42 -13.67 8.31
C TYR A 62 0.79 -12.99 9.51
N LEU A 63 -0.20 -13.65 10.12
CA LEU A 63 -0.89 -13.20 11.32
C LEU A 63 -0.68 -14.23 12.44
N GLU A 64 -0.30 -13.77 13.63
CA GLU A 64 -0.15 -14.60 14.83
C GLU A 64 -0.50 -13.82 16.09
N GLY A 65 -0.49 -14.50 17.24
CA GLY A 65 -0.73 -13.88 18.55
C GLY A 65 -2.11 -14.20 19.10
N THR A 66 -2.52 -13.44 20.10
CA THR A 66 -3.74 -13.73 20.87
C THR A 66 -4.97 -13.12 20.22
N GLY A 67 -6.06 -13.89 20.15
CA GLY A 67 -7.36 -13.37 19.70
C GLY A 67 -7.42 -13.01 18.22
N ILE A 68 -6.50 -13.55 17.40
CA ILE A 68 -6.50 -13.30 15.96
C ILE A 68 -7.66 -14.04 15.27
N ASN A 69 -8.19 -13.42 14.22
CA ASN A 69 -9.12 -14.02 13.28
C ASN A 69 -8.51 -13.90 11.86
N PRO A 70 -8.07 -15.01 11.23
CA PRO A 70 -7.52 -14.98 9.88
C PRO A 70 -8.61 -14.91 8.80
N THR A 71 -9.89 -14.93 9.17
CA THR A 71 -11.01 -14.81 8.22
C THR A 71 -11.06 -13.39 7.66
N PRO A 72 -11.01 -13.24 6.32
CA PRO A 72 -11.08 -11.93 5.67
C PRO A 72 -12.51 -11.39 5.60
N VAL A 73 -12.68 -10.10 5.87
CA VAL A 73 -13.89 -9.34 5.57
C VAL A 73 -13.71 -8.59 4.24
N ASP A 74 -14.59 -8.82 3.26
CA ASP A 74 -14.57 -8.12 1.97
C ASP A 74 -15.17 -6.70 2.11
N LEU A 75 -14.37 -5.69 1.81
CA LEU A 75 -14.75 -4.28 1.90
C LEU A 75 -15.41 -3.76 0.61
N HIS A 76 -15.13 -4.38 -0.54
CA HIS A 76 -15.60 -3.92 -1.84
C HIS A 76 -17.07 -4.24 -2.07
N GLU A 77 -17.56 -5.38 -1.58
CA GLU A 77 -18.97 -5.74 -1.72
C GLU A 77 -19.88 -4.95 -0.78
N GLN A 78 -19.36 -4.46 0.34
CA GLN A 78 -20.22 -4.04 1.44
C GLN A 78 -20.33 -2.52 1.62
N GLN A 79 -19.50 -1.68 0.96
CA GLN A 79 -19.49 -0.20 1.08
C GLN A 79 -19.71 0.30 2.53
N LEU A 80 -19.15 -0.41 3.50
CA LEU A 80 -19.53 -0.23 4.89
C LEU A 80 -18.91 1.05 5.47
N SER A 81 -19.66 1.69 6.35
CA SER A 81 -19.09 2.68 7.26
C SER A 81 -18.17 2.00 8.29
N GLN A 82 -17.30 2.78 8.93
CA GLN A 82 -16.38 2.29 9.96
C GLN A 82 -17.11 1.52 11.09
N GLU A 83 -18.28 2.00 11.52
CA GLU A 83 -19.11 1.31 12.53
C GLU A 83 -19.62 -0.06 12.05
N GLN A 84 -19.97 -0.15 10.77
CA GLN A 84 -20.43 -1.40 10.19
C GLN A 84 -19.28 -2.41 10.04
N HIS A 85 -18.04 -1.94 9.83
CA HIS A 85 -16.86 -2.80 9.86
C HIS A 85 -16.57 -3.39 11.24
N SER A 86 -16.56 -2.57 12.30
CA SER A 86 -16.39 -3.09 13.67
C SER A 86 -17.48 -4.12 13.98
N ARG A 87 -18.72 -3.89 13.54
CA ARG A 87 -19.83 -4.86 13.69
C ARG A 87 -19.65 -6.15 12.88
N ALA A 88 -19.10 -6.09 11.67
CA ALA A 88 -18.83 -7.28 10.87
C ALA A 88 -17.83 -8.21 11.57
N HIS A 89 -16.73 -7.63 12.07
CA HIS A 89 -15.76 -8.37 12.90
C HIS A 89 -16.38 -8.92 14.19
N ILE A 90 -17.24 -8.13 14.86
CA ILE A 90 -17.95 -8.60 16.06
C ILE A 90 -18.92 -9.75 15.75
N ASN A 91 -19.66 -9.70 14.65
CA ASN A 91 -20.62 -10.75 14.29
C ASN A 91 -19.92 -12.06 13.93
N GLU A 92 -18.77 -12.02 13.26
CA GLU A 92 -17.94 -13.20 13.00
C GLU A 92 -17.37 -13.80 14.29
N ARG A 93 -17.03 -12.99 15.30
CA ARG A 93 -16.61 -13.49 16.63
C ARG A 93 -17.64 -14.42 17.29
N PHE A 94 -18.93 -14.29 16.97
CA PHE A 94 -19.98 -15.14 17.53
C PHE A 94 -20.19 -16.44 16.75
N GLN A 95 -19.65 -16.56 15.53
CA GLN A 95 -19.82 -17.76 14.70
C GLN A 95 -18.65 -18.74 14.80
N ASP A 96 -17.45 -18.32 15.20
CA ASP A 96 -16.28 -19.20 15.30
C ASP A 96 -15.91 -19.61 16.74
N GLN A 97 -15.80 -20.92 16.96
CA GLN A 97 -15.00 -21.47 18.05
C GLN A 97 -13.55 -21.04 17.81
N ARG A 98 -13.02 -20.14 18.64
CA ARG A 98 -11.60 -19.71 18.60
C ARG A 98 -10.71 -20.95 18.52
N SER A 99 -10.18 -21.22 17.33
CA SER A 99 -9.09 -22.17 17.20
C SER A 99 -7.85 -21.48 17.75
N ASP A 100 -7.16 -22.13 18.69
CA ASP A 100 -5.86 -21.66 19.15
C ASP A 100 -4.88 -21.84 17.98
N ILE A 101 -4.79 -20.83 17.11
CA ILE A 101 -3.82 -20.77 16.03
C ILE A 101 -2.44 -20.68 16.66
N SER A 102 -1.72 -21.81 16.66
CA SER A 102 -0.35 -21.85 17.16
C SER A 102 0.62 -21.43 16.07
N GLY A 103 1.15 -20.21 16.18
CA GLY A 103 2.21 -19.67 15.33
C GLY A 103 1.75 -18.84 14.12
N PRO A 104 2.68 -18.48 13.22
CA PRO A 104 2.41 -17.64 12.05
C PRO A 104 1.44 -18.27 11.06
N HIS A 105 0.25 -17.70 10.91
CA HIS A 105 -0.73 -18.09 9.90
C HIS A 105 -0.57 -17.25 8.63
N LEU A 106 -0.27 -17.89 7.50
CA LEU A 106 -0.18 -17.22 6.20
C LEU A 106 -1.57 -16.80 5.72
N LEU A 107 -1.79 -15.50 5.53
CA LEU A 107 -3.08 -15.01 5.03
C LEU A 107 -3.31 -15.40 3.56
N PRO A 108 -4.57 -15.62 3.15
CA PRO A 108 -4.91 -16.06 1.80
C PRO A 108 -4.87 -14.93 0.76
N VAL A 109 -4.25 -13.79 1.08
CA VAL A 109 -4.16 -12.61 0.20
C VAL A 109 -2.71 -12.16 0.03
N ARG A 110 -2.44 -11.48 -1.08
CA ARG A 110 -1.16 -10.81 -1.38
C ARG A 110 -1.44 -9.40 -1.82
N ALA A 111 -0.96 -8.41 -1.08
CA ALA A 111 -1.21 -7.01 -1.43
C ALA A 111 -0.37 -6.62 -2.65
N LEU A 112 -0.98 -6.06 -3.67
CA LEU A 112 -0.28 -5.51 -4.83
C LEU A 112 0.17 -4.06 -4.59
N ASN A 113 -0.56 -3.30 -3.77
CA ASN A 113 -0.33 -1.87 -3.58
C ASN A 113 0.02 -1.54 -2.13
N GLU A 114 -0.82 -1.94 -1.18
CA GLU A 114 -0.66 -1.47 0.21
C GLU A 114 -1.27 -2.39 1.26
N VAL A 115 -0.68 -2.31 2.47
CA VAL A 115 -1.24 -2.85 3.70
C VAL A 115 -1.31 -1.70 4.70
N PHE A 116 -2.52 -1.37 5.13
CA PHE A 116 -2.78 -0.34 6.12
C PHE A 116 -3.13 -0.99 7.46
N ILE A 117 -2.58 -0.50 8.55
CA ILE A 117 -2.90 -0.97 9.91
C ILE A 117 -3.26 0.26 10.74
N GLY A 118 -4.46 0.24 11.33
CA GLY A 118 -4.94 1.32 12.19
C GLY A 118 -6.42 1.15 12.56
N GLU A 119 -6.95 2.13 13.28
CA GLU A 119 -8.36 2.17 13.67
C GLU A 119 -9.26 2.68 12.52
N SER A 120 -8.68 3.39 11.54
CA SER A 120 -9.39 3.94 10.38
C SER A 120 -9.29 3.05 9.13
N LEU A 121 -10.06 3.38 8.10
CA LEU A 121 -9.97 2.74 6.80
C LEU A 121 -8.75 3.24 6.01
N SER A 122 -8.22 2.38 5.15
CA SER A 122 -7.01 2.66 4.38
C SER A 122 -7.14 3.92 3.51
N SER A 123 -6.10 4.75 3.52
CA SER A 123 -5.89 5.81 2.52
C SER A 123 -4.75 5.43 1.59
N ARG A 124 -4.82 5.83 0.30
CA ARG A 124 -3.75 5.59 -0.68
C ARG A 124 -2.38 6.02 -0.14
N SER A 125 -1.44 5.09 -0.03
CA SER A 125 -0.14 5.25 0.63
C SER A 125 0.68 6.45 0.11
N TYR A 126 0.62 6.73 -1.19
CA TYR A 126 1.27 7.90 -1.78
C TYR A 126 0.68 9.21 -1.26
N ASN A 127 -0.65 9.32 -1.21
CA ASN A 127 -1.33 10.56 -0.83
C ASN A 127 -1.12 10.94 0.64
N ILE A 128 -0.96 9.96 1.53
CA ILE A 128 -0.68 10.24 2.94
C ILE A 128 0.80 10.61 3.17
N ASN A 129 1.71 10.16 2.29
CA ASN A 129 3.16 10.40 2.44
C ASN A 129 3.69 11.60 1.66
N LYS A 130 3.00 12.07 0.61
CA LYS A 130 3.39 13.26 -0.14
C LYS A 130 3.37 14.51 0.74
N VAL A 131 4.23 15.47 0.41
CA VAL A 131 4.24 16.79 1.04
C VAL A 131 3.58 17.82 0.13
N ALA A 132 2.81 18.72 0.73
CA ALA A 132 2.23 19.86 0.03
C ALA A 132 3.26 20.98 -0.11
N HIS A 133 3.16 21.74 -1.20
CA HIS A 133 4.02 22.90 -1.46
C HIS A 133 4.09 23.86 -0.26
N GLN A 134 2.94 24.14 0.38
CA GLN A 134 2.88 25.00 1.57
C GLN A 134 3.76 24.49 2.73
N ALA A 135 3.73 23.19 3.03
CA ALA A 135 4.51 22.62 4.12
C ALA A 135 6.02 22.75 3.86
N VAL A 136 6.44 22.54 2.61
CA VAL A 136 7.85 22.72 2.21
C VAL A 136 8.25 24.19 2.31
N GLU A 137 7.40 25.11 1.86
CA GLU A 137 7.64 26.55 1.95
C GLU A 137 7.82 27.02 3.40
N GLU A 138 6.96 26.57 4.30
CA GLU A 138 7.02 26.91 5.74
C GLU A 138 8.31 26.40 6.38
N ILE A 139 8.71 25.16 6.11
CA ILE A 139 9.98 24.58 6.63
C ILE A 139 11.18 25.38 6.12
N LEU A 140 11.22 25.70 4.83
CA LEU A 140 12.32 26.44 4.22
C LEU A 140 12.40 27.88 4.77
N LYS A 141 11.26 28.55 5.02
CA LYS A 141 11.21 29.86 5.69
C LYS A 141 11.80 29.81 7.09
N ILE A 142 11.50 28.77 7.86
CA ILE A 142 12.08 28.57 9.21
C ILE A 142 13.60 28.36 9.10
N ALA A 143 14.06 27.50 8.20
CA ALA A 143 15.50 27.25 8.00
C ALA A 143 16.26 28.53 7.62
N LYS A 144 15.67 29.38 6.77
CA LYS A 144 16.23 30.70 6.41
C LYS A 144 16.31 31.65 7.62
N LYS A 145 15.29 31.68 8.47
CA LYS A 145 15.27 32.52 9.70
C LYS A 145 16.42 32.17 10.65
N HIS A 146 16.83 30.90 10.71
CA HIS A 146 17.93 30.44 11.55
C HIS A 146 19.32 30.61 10.91
N GLY A 147 19.44 31.24 9.73
CA GLY A 147 20.71 31.45 9.05
C GLY A 147 21.27 30.22 8.34
N SER A 148 20.50 29.14 8.24
CA SER A 148 20.92 27.89 7.61
C SER A 148 20.77 27.90 6.08
N LEU A 149 20.22 28.96 5.49
CA LEU A 149 20.02 29.12 4.04
C LEU A 149 20.39 30.54 3.59
N ASN A 150 21.47 30.65 2.82
CA ASN A 150 21.97 31.93 2.28
C ASN A 150 21.39 32.28 0.89
N MET A 151 20.40 31.54 0.40
CA MET A 151 19.78 31.75 -0.91
C MET A 151 18.38 32.38 -0.79
N PRO A 152 17.93 33.16 -1.81
CA PRO A 152 16.55 33.61 -1.87
C PRO A 152 15.61 32.42 -2.01
N LEU A 153 14.55 32.37 -1.20
CA LEU A 153 13.48 31.40 -1.38
C LEU A 153 12.57 31.95 -2.48
N ASN A 154 12.49 31.25 -3.60
CA ASN A 154 11.56 31.54 -4.70
C ASN A 154 10.60 30.34 -4.90
N ALA A 155 9.50 30.58 -5.61
CA ALA A 155 8.49 29.55 -5.86
C ALA A 155 9.06 28.34 -6.62
N GLU A 156 10.01 28.57 -7.52
CA GLU A 156 10.65 27.51 -8.31
C GLU A 156 11.43 26.52 -7.43
N LEU A 157 12.21 27.01 -6.47
CA LEU A 157 12.95 26.16 -5.53
C LEU A 157 12.00 25.33 -4.66
N VAL A 158 10.94 25.95 -4.13
CA VAL A 158 9.94 25.24 -3.31
C VAL A 158 9.26 24.15 -4.12
N GLN A 159 8.85 24.46 -5.35
CA GLN A 159 8.25 23.50 -6.26
C GLN A 159 9.20 22.35 -6.57
N LYS A 160 10.47 22.65 -6.88
CA LYS A 160 11.49 21.64 -7.16
C LYS A 160 11.71 20.71 -5.97
N VAL A 161 11.92 21.26 -4.78
CA VAL A 161 12.10 20.46 -3.55
C VAL A 161 10.86 19.61 -3.25
N THR A 162 9.67 20.16 -3.47
CA THR A 162 8.40 19.43 -3.30
C THR A 162 8.30 18.26 -4.28
N ASN A 163 8.64 18.48 -5.55
CA ASN A 163 8.64 17.44 -6.58
C ASN A 163 9.69 16.37 -6.29
N ASP A 164 10.94 16.77 -6.06
CA ASP A 164 12.05 15.86 -5.75
C ASP A 164 11.72 14.97 -4.54
N PHE A 165 11.09 15.54 -3.50
CA PHE A 165 10.64 14.77 -2.34
C PHE A 165 9.53 13.78 -2.71
N ASN A 166 8.49 14.21 -3.42
CA ASN A 166 7.36 13.35 -3.76
C ASN A 166 7.75 12.24 -4.76
N GLU A 167 8.64 12.54 -5.71
CA GLU A 167 9.23 11.57 -6.63
C GLU A 167 10.08 10.53 -5.90
N SER A 168 10.76 10.91 -4.80
CA SER A 168 11.52 9.96 -3.98
C SER A 168 10.66 8.90 -3.27
N LEU A 169 9.33 9.09 -3.22
CA LEU A 169 8.39 8.10 -2.70
C LEU A 169 8.08 7.00 -3.73
N LEU A 170 8.36 7.25 -5.01
CA LEU A 170 8.18 6.31 -6.09
C LEU A 170 9.41 5.40 -6.20
N TYR A 171 9.16 4.12 -6.47
CA TYR A 171 10.20 3.12 -6.64
C TYR A 171 9.72 2.07 -7.64
N SER A 172 10.65 1.31 -8.21
CA SER A 172 10.28 0.33 -9.22
C SER A 172 9.45 -0.78 -8.56
N PRO A 173 8.33 -1.19 -9.20
CA PRO A 173 7.52 -2.29 -8.68
C PRO A 173 8.23 -3.64 -8.74
N GLU A 174 9.38 -3.73 -9.43
CA GLU A 174 10.19 -4.95 -9.54
C GLU A 174 11.23 -5.07 -8.42
N GLU A 175 11.42 -4.02 -7.61
CA GLU A 175 12.37 -4.06 -6.49
C GLU A 175 11.83 -4.89 -5.32
N PRO A 176 12.60 -5.84 -4.76
CA PRO A 176 12.17 -6.73 -3.67
C PRO A 176 12.15 -6.02 -2.30
N LYS A 177 11.49 -4.87 -2.24
CA LYS A 177 11.33 -4.01 -1.06
C LYS A 177 9.94 -3.41 -1.05
N MET A 178 9.45 -3.10 0.15
CA MET A 178 8.26 -2.28 0.37
C MET A 178 8.67 -0.97 1.02
N PHE A 179 7.94 0.08 0.70
CA PHE A 179 7.94 1.32 1.47
C PHE A 179 7.05 1.16 2.70
N PHE A 180 7.56 1.51 3.89
CA PHE A 180 6.77 1.59 5.11
C PHE A 180 6.73 3.04 5.61
N SER A 181 5.61 3.43 6.21
CA SER A 181 5.44 4.71 6.89
C SER A 181 4.64 4.54 8.18
N ILE A 182 5.14 5.10 9.28
CA ILE A 182 4.51 5.20 10.58
C ILE A 182 4.00 6.63 10.72
N ARG A 183 2.71 6.79 11.01
CA ARG A 183 2.06 8.09 11.17
C ARG A 183 1.80 8.35 12.64
N GLU A 184 1.87 9.63 13.01
CA GLU A 184 1.52 10.13 14.35
C GLU A 184 2.13 9.30 15.49
N PRO A 185 3.44 9.01 15.47
CA PRO A 185 4.06 8.22 16.53
C PRO A 185 3.91 8.93 17.88
N ILE A 186 3.49 8.20 18.91
CA ILE A 186 3.52 8.70 20.29
C ILE A 186 4.98 8.82 20.70
N VAL A 187 5.45 10.06 20.89
CA VAL A 187 6.79 10.36 21.40
C VAL A 187 6.67 10.93 22.80
N ASN A 188 7.23 10.23 23.78
CA ASN A 188 7.29 10.66 25.18
C ASN A 188 8.59 10.14 25.83
N ARG A 189 8.69 10.17 27.17
CA ARG A 189 9.90 9.69 27.88
C ARG A 189 10.15 8.19 27.75
N VAL A 190 9.12 7.41 27.43
CA VAL A 190 9.15 5.94 27.36
C VAL A 190 9.20 5.46 25.91
N PHE A 191 8.49 6.15 25.00
CA PHE A 191 8.40 5.83 23.59
C PHE A 191 9.11 6.87 22.74
N SER A 192 10.02 6.43 21.88
CA SER A 192 10.70 7.27 20.90
C SER A 192 10.66 6.59 19.54
N SER A 193 10.48 7.38 18.47
CA SER A 193 10.58 6.90 17.10
C SER A 193 11.73 7.61 16.38
N SER A 194 12.74 6.85 15.97
CA SER A 194 13.90 7.37 15.21
C SER A 194 13.66 7.35 13.70
N ARG A 195 12.75 6.48 13.22
CA ARG A 195 12.51 6.29 11.79
C ARG A 195 11.02 6.10 11.52
N GLN A 196 10.40 7.13 10.96
CA GLN A 196 8.98 7.11 10.62
C GLN A 196 8.72 6.55 9.21
N ARG A 197 9.74 6.41 8.37
CA ARG A 197 9.59 5.86 7.03
C ARG A 197 10.87 5.24 6.50
N GLY A 198 10.72 4.38 5.51
CA GLY A 198 11.85 3.80 4.80
C GLY A 198 11.45 2.65 3.92
N PHE A 199 12.48 1.97 3.40
CA PHE A 199 12.31 0.74 2.65
C PHE A 199 12.78 -0.45 3.49
N SER A 200 12.08 -1.56 3.38
CA SER A 200 12.46 -2.84 3.97
C SER A 200 11.85 -3.98 3.15
N SER A 201 12.44 -5.17 3.20
CA SER A 201 11.80 -6.39 2.69
C SER A 201 10.97 -7.10 3.77
N LYS A 202 11.09 -6.68 5.04
CA LYS A 202 10.36 -7.26 6.18
C LYS A 202 10.01 -6.18 7.21
N VAL A 203 8.77 -6.18 7.67
CA VAL A 203 8.26 -5.36 8.77
C VAL A 203 7.45 -6.26 9.69
N CYS A 204 7.64 -6.12 11.00
CA CYS A 204 6.86 -6.83 12.00
C CYS A 204 6.14 -5.78 12.87
N VAL A 205 4.83 -5.91 12.99
CA VAL A 205 3.99 -5.02 13.79
C VAL A 205 3.31 -5.84 14.87
N ARG A 206 3.38 -5.38 16.12
CA ARG A 206 2.59 -5.92 17.22
C ARG A 206 1.55 -4.89 17.62
N SER A 207 0.28 -5.27 17.56
CA SER A 207 -0.81 -4.38 17.94
C SER A 207 -0.86 -4.17 19.45
N ARG A 208 -1.16 -2.93 19.83
CA ARG A 208 -1.55 -2.50 21.17
C ARG A 208 -2.92 -1.81 21.17
N CYS A 209 -3.62 -1.86 20.05
CA CYS A 209 -4.90 -1.21 19.82
C CYS A 209 -6.05 -2.13 20.21
N TRP A 210 -7.17 -1.58 20.67
CA TRP A 210 -8.33 -2.40 21.07
C TRP A 210 -9.30 -2.67 19.93
N ASP A 211 -9.37 -1.78 18.94
CA ASP A 211 -10.25 -1.89 17.76
C ASP A 211 -9.49 -1.48 16.48
N ALA A 212 -8.35 -2.12 16.24
CA ALA A 212 -7.59 -1.92 15.01
C ALA A 212 -7.90 -2.99 13.98
N CYS A 213 -7.76 -2.61 12.72
CA CYS A 213 -7.86 -3.51 11.58
C CYS A 213 -6.60 -3.44 10.72
N MET A 214 -6.35 -4.51 9.99
CA MET A 214 -5.36 -4.58 8.93
C MET A 214 -6.09 -4.69 7.59
N VAL A 215 -5.97 -3.66 6.76
CA VAL A 215 -6.62 -3.54 5.45
C VAL A 215 -5.60 -3.76 4.32
N VAL A 216 -5.92 -4.66 3.41
CA VAL A 216 -5.11 -5.07 2.26
C VAL A 216 -5.72 -4.52 0.98
N ASP A 217 -4.95 -3.71 0.24
CA ASP A 217 -5.34 -3.07 -1.03
C ASP A 217 -6.66 -2.28 -1.01
N GLY A 218 -7.15 -1.92 0.18
CA GLY A 218 -8.46 -1.29 0.39
C GLY A 218 -9.66 -2.20 0.13
N GLY A 219 -9.44 -3.49 -0.12
CA GLY A 219 -10.49 -4.44 -0.50
C GLY A 219 -10.76 -5.55 0.51
N THR A 220 -9.79 -5.88 1.36
CA THR A 220 -9.92 -6.96 2.34
C THR A 220 -9.43 -6.49 3.71
N SER A 221 -10.15 -6.82 4.78
CA SER A 221 -9.79 -6.45 6.15
C SER A 221 -9.69 -7.67 7.07
N PHE A 222 -8.79 -7.59 8.04
CA PHE A 222 -8.60 -8.56 9.11
C PHE A 222 -8.60 -7.83 10.47
N GLU A 223 -9.11 -8.50 11.50
CA GLU A 223 -9.01 -8.00 12.87
C GLU A 223 -7.53 -7.93 13.30
N PHE A 224 -7.12 -6.82 13.94
CA PHE A 224 -5.72 -6.60 14.34
C PHE A 224 -5.60 -5.95 15.73
N ASN A 225 -6.26 -6.54 16.72
CA ASN A 225 -6.34 -6.04 18.09
C ASN A 225 -5.16 -6.42 18.99
N ASP A 226 -5.13 -5.92 20.22
CA ASP A 226 -4.01 -6.04 21.16
C ASP A 226 -3.52 -7.48 21.28
N GLY A 227 -2.20 -7.63 21.14
CA GLY A 227 -1.54 -8.93 21.15
C GLY A 227 -1.44 -9.63 19.78
N ALA A 228 -2.17 -9.17 18.76
CA ALA A 228 -1.96 -9.60 17.38
C ALA A 228 -0.61 -9.13 16.85
N ILE A 229 0.01 -9.95 16.01
CA ILE A 229 1.31 -9.69 15.38
C ILE A 229 1.17 -9.96 13.89
N ALA A 230 1.53 -8.96 13.07
CA ALA A 230 1.62 -9.07 11.62
C ALA A 230 3.09 -9.13 11.21
N SER A 231 3.48 -10.21 10.54
CA SER A 231 4.74 -10.28 9.82
C SER A 231 4.49 -10.00 8.34
N ILE A 232 4.96 -8.85 7.89
CA ILE A 232 4.78 -8.28 6.55
C ILE A 232 6.09 -8.45 5.80
N MET A 233 6.07 -9.09 4.63
CA MET A 233 7.31 -9.37 3.91
C MET A 233 7.14 -9.40 2.39
N ILE A 234 8.24 -9.17 1.69
CA ILE A 234 8.33 -9.37 0.25
C ILE A 234 8.92 -10.76 -0.01
N ASP A 235 8.23 -11.55 -0.83
CA ASP A 235 8.74 -12.80 -1.38
C ASP A 235 8.58 -12.74 -2.91
N THR A 236 9.69 -12.95 -3.62
CA THR A 236 9.73 -12.90 -5.09
C THR A 236 8.87 -13.98 -5.74
N GLU A 237 8.58 -15.07 -5.03
CA GLU A 237 7.67 -16.12 -5.52
C GLU A 237 6.22 -15.65 -5.55
N ASP A 238 5.87 -14.62 -4.78
CA ASP A 238 4.55 -13.99 -4.86
C ASP A 238 4.47 -12.94 -5.97
N ALA A 239 5.52 -12.65 -6.74
CA ALA A 239 5.46 -11.58 -7.73
C ALA A 239 4.33 -11.79 -8.76
N LEU A 240 3.62 -10.72 -9.08
CA LEU A 240 2.58 -10.71 -10.11
C LEU A 240 3.21 -10.39 -11.47
N CYS A 241 3.07 -11.31 -12.41
CA CYS A 241 3.49 -11.10 -13.78
C CYS A 241 2.50 -10.17 -14.51
N THR A 242 3.01 -9.06 -15.01
CA THR A 242 2.24 -8.08 -15.79
C THR A 242 3.00 -7.74 -17.08
N VAL A 243 2.30 -7.08 -18.01
CA VAL A 243 2.89 -6.60 -19.25
C VAL A 243 3.19 -5.11 -19.15
N LEU A 244 4.37 -4.71 -19.58
CA LEU A 244 4.67 -3.31 -19.88
C LEU A 244 4.81 -3.11 -21.40
N LEU A 245 3.97 -2.22 -21.93
CA LEU A 245 4.12 -1.65 -23.26
C LEU A 245 4.89 -0.34 -23.14
N GLU A 246 5.91 -0.16 -23.95
CA GLU A 246 6.62 1.12 -24.06
C GLU A 246 5.73 2.18 -24.72
N GLU A 247 5.86 3.41 -24.22
CA GLU A 247 5.19 4.61 -24.74
C GLU A 247 5.67 5.06 -26.12
#